data_AF-A0A1G2QKU4-F1
#
_entry.id   AF-A0A1G2QKU4-F1
#
_cell.length_a   1.000
_cell.length_b   1.000
_cell.length_c   1.000
_cell.angle_alpha   90.00
_cell.angle_beta   90.00
_cell.angle_gamma   90.00
#
_symmetry.space_group_name_H-M   'P 1'
#
loop_
_entity.id
_entity.type
_entity.pdbx_description
1 polymer ?
#
loop_
_entity_poly.entity_id
_entity_poly.type
_entity_poly.pdbx_seq_one_letter_code
_entity_poly.pdbx_strand_id
1 'polypeptide(L)'
;MAYTQNPNLPKVRGQAVELVRKGWSTRKVARHCGFSHSAVVKWKKKAEVWGYGSIPTQSSKPKHHPLSLSRELVEAIISERMGRSRCAEHVHHTLKNKGVLVSLSSVKRVLNRCHLIKKRSPWKRPHDYTERPVVTACGALLQADTVHFVLPDGSRLYVYTLIDLFSRWAYAEVVERISAQRSARFIEQAQKSASFLFVMVQTDHGSEFSTWFTHALVTQGIALRHSRVRQSNDNAHIERFNRTLQEECVDQTVHTVVGFKHALREYLFWYNTERSHMGINYQTPLSLVPRY
;
A
#
# COMPACT_ATOMS: atom_id res chain seq x y z
N MET A 1 -20.82 -36.11 6.47
CA MET A 1 -22.01 -35.24 6.37
C MET A 1 -21.75 -34.30 5.21
N ALA A 2 -22.50 -34.43 4.11
CA ALA A 2 -22.41 -33.49 3.00
C ALA A 2 -22.67 -32.06 3.52
N TYR A 3 -21.81 -31.11 3.16
CA TYR A 3 -21.99 -29.71 3.53
C TYR A 3 -23.22 -29.18 2.78
N THR A 4 -24.38 -29.16 3.44
CA THR A 4 -25.62 -28.60 2.90
C THR A 4 -25.44 -27.11 2.63
N GLN A 5 -25.73 -26.68 1.39
CA GLN A 5 -25.73 -25.28 0.97
C GLN A 5 -27.02 -24.52 1.33
N ASN A 6 -27.98 -25.17 2.01
CA ASN A 6 -29.26 -24.55 2.37
C ASN A 6 -29.06 -23.45 3.43
N PRO A 7 -29.33 -22.17 3.12
CA PRO A 7 -29.16 -21.06 4.05
C PRO A 7 -30.14 -21.12 5.23
N ASN A 8 -31.28 -21.81 5.08
CA ASN A 8 -32.32 -21.96 6.10
C ASN A 8 -32.10 -23.14 7.03
N LEU A 9 -31.00 -23.89 6.88
CA LEU A 9 -30.71 -25.06 7.70
C LEU A 9 -30.74 -24.78 9.22
N PRO A 10 -30.23 -23.64 9.74
CA PRO A 10 -30.36 -23.32 11.15
C PRO A 10 -31.82 -23.26 11.65
N LYS A 11 -32.73 -22.77 10.80
CA LYS A 11 -34.17 -22.68 11.11
C LYS A 11 -34.83 -24.05 11.08
N VAL A 12 -34.49 -24.89 10.09
CA VAL A 12 -34.98 -26.27 9.98
C VAL A 12 -34.61 -27.09 11.22
N ARG A 13 -33.38 -26.93 11.74
CA ARG A 13 -32.94 -27.57 12.98
C ARG A 13 -33.76 -27.12 14.19
N GLY A 14 -34.04 -25.82 14.29
CA GLY A 14 -34.89 -25.27 15.34
C GLY A 14 -36.32 -25.82 15.28
N GLN A 15 -36.93 -25.83 14.09
CA GLN A 15 -38.26 -26.40 13.86
C GLN A 15 -38.33 -27.89 14.19
N ALA A 16 -37.30 -28.67 13.85
CA ALA A 16 -37.22 -30.07 14.23
C ALA A 16 -37.24 -30.25 15.76
N VAL A 17 -36.49 -29.42 16.50
CA VAL A 17 -36.52 -29.46 17.98
C VAL A 17 -37.89 -29.01 18.51
N GLU A 18 -38.49 -27.99 17.92
CA GLU A 18 -39.82 -27.52 18.32
C GLU A 18 -40.91 -28.59 18.13
N LEU A 19 -40.85 -29.37 17.04
CA LEU A 19 -41.73 -30.53 16.85
C LEU A 19 -41.54 -31.59 17.95
N VAL A 20 -40.30 -31.83 18.37
CA VAL A 20 -40.03 -32.73 19.51
C VAL A 20 -40.65 -32.18 20.80
N ARG A 21 -40.61 -30.87 21.03
CA ARG A 21 -41.24 -30.24 22.20
C ARG A 21 -42.76 -30.32 22.18
N LYS A 22 -43.37 -30.26 20.99
CA LYS A 22 -44.81 -30.48 20.76
C LYS A 22 -45.23 -31.96 20.93
N GLY A 23 -44.36 -32.82 21.47
CA GLY A 23 -44.67 -34.21 21.80
C GLY A 23 -44.32 -35.22 20.69
N TRP A 24 -43.67 -34.81 19.60
CA TRP A 24 -43.27 -35.77 18.57
C TRP A 24 -42.02 -36.56 19.00
N SER A 25 -41.99 -37.86 18.71
CA SER A 25 -40.77 -38.64 18.92
C SER A 25 -39.65 -38.19 17.97
N THR A 26 -38.41 -38.24 18.44
CA THR A 26 -37.21 -37.89 17.64
C THR A 26 -37.12 -38.67 16.33
N ARG A 27 -37.59 -39.93 16.30
CA ARG A 27 -37.66 -40.76 15.07
C ARG A 27 -38.73 -40.27 14.11
N LYS A 28 -39.90 -39.84 14.59
CA LYS A 28 -40.97 -39.27 13.77
C LYS A 28 -40.51 -37.96 13.12
N VAL A 29 -39.89 -37.09 13.91
CA VAL A 29 -39.31 -35.82 13.41
C VAL A 29 -38.20 -36.08 12.40
N ALA A 30 -37.32 -37.05 12.65
CA ALA A 30 -36.25 -37.43 11.72
C ALA A 30 -36.78 -37.83 10.34
N ARG A 31 -37.82 -38.68 10.28
CA ARG A 31 -38.49 -39.07 9.03
C ARG A 31 -39.18 -37.88 8.35
N HIS A 32 -39.85 -37.04 9.12
CA HIS A 32 -40.57 -35.87 8.60
C HIS A 32 -39.63 -34.82 8.01
N CYS A 33 -38.50 -34.54 8.67
CA CYS A 33 -37.53 -33.53 8.23
C CYS A 33 -36.47 -34.08 7.25
N GLY A 34 -36.44 -35.40 6.98
CA GLY A 34 -35.45 -36.01 6.09
C GLY A 34 -34.03 -36.09 6.65
N PHE A 35 -33.86 -36.18 7.97
CA PHE A 35 -32.55 -36.28 8.62
C PHE A 35 -32.43 -37.56 9.45
N SER A 36 -31.20 -37.96 9.77
CA SER A 36 -30.99 -39.11 10.66
C SER A 36 -31.52 -38.81 12.09
N HIS A 37 -32.04 -39.84 12.76
CA HIS A 37 -32.43 -39.77 14.16
C HIS A 37 -31.32 -39.18 15.06
N SER A 38 -30.07 -39.59 14.82
CA SER A 38 -28.90 -39.10 15.56
C SER A 38 -28.67 -37.58 15.40
N ALA A 39 -29.03 -37.00 14.26
CA ALA A 39 -28.92 -35.56 14.03
C ALA A 39 -29.96 -34.79 14.86
N VAL A 40 -31.21 -35.25 14.90
CA VAL A 40 -32.29 -34.64 15.69
C VAL A 40 -31.97 -34.70 17.19
N VAL A 41 -31.43 -35.82 17.68
CA VAL A 41 -30.96 -35.95 19.07
C VAL A 41 -29.85 -34.93 19.38
N LYS A 42 -28.86 -34.79 18.48
CA LYS A 42 -27.79 -33.78 18.62
C LYS A 42 -28.33 -32.35 18.62
N TRP A 43 -29.34 -32.05 17.82
CA TRP A 43 -29.96 -30.73 17.79
C TRP A 43 -30.74 -30.43 19.06
N LYS A 44 -31.50 -31.39 19.58
CA LYS A 44 -32.20 -31.26 20.88
C LYS A 44 -31.22 -30.90 22.00
N LYS A 45 -30.12 -31.67 22.14
CA LYS A 45 -29.08 -31.40 23.14
C LYS A 45 -28.43 -30.02 22.99
N LYS A 46 -28.27 -29.53 21.75
CA LYS A 46 -27.75 -28.18 21.51
C LYS A 46 -28.77 -27.08 21.87
N ALA A 47 -30.05 -27.31 21.60
CA ALA A 47 -31.12 -26.37 21.91
C ALA A 47 -31.33 -26.19 23.42
N GLU A 48 -31.09 -27.22 24.23
CA GLU A 48 -31.09 -27.13 25.69
C GLU A 48 -30.05 -26.09 26.20
N VAL A 49 -28.94 -25.90 25.48
CA VAL A 49 -27.87 -24.97 25.86
C VAL A 49 -28.03 -23.59 25.21
N TRP A 50 -28.47 -23.51 23.95
CA TRP A 50 -28.52 -22.27 23.18
C TRP A 50 -29.92 -21.65 23.06
N GLY A 51 -30.93 -22.30 23.62
CA GLY A 51 -32.33 -21.94 23.43
C GLY A 51 -32.96 -22.60 22.20
N TYR A 52 -34.29 -22.56 22.17
CA TYR A 52 -35.13 -23.32 21.22
C TYR A 52 -35.39 -22.58 19.90
N GLY A 53 -34.50 -21.67 19.51
CA GLY A 53 -34.56 -20.91 18.27
C GLY A 53 -33.81 -21.57 17.11
N SER A 54 -33.21 -20.76 16.24
CA SER A 54 -32.36 -21.26 15.15
C SER A 54 -31.05 -21.85 15.68
N ILE A 55 -30.67 -23.05 15.23
CA ILE A 55 -29.43 -23.72 15.65
C ILE A 55 -28.35 -23.54 14.57
N PRO A 56 -27.42 -22.58 14.72
CA PRO A 56 -26.45 -22.25 13.68
C PRO A 56 -25.50 -23.42 13.40
N THR A 57 -25.04 -23.49 12.15
CA THR A 57 -23.93 -24.40 11.80
C THR A 57 -22.65 -23.85 12.40
N GLN A 58 -22.07 -24.59 13.34
CA GLN A 58 -20.72 -24.30 13.81
C GLN A 58 -19.71 -24.75 12.78
N SER A 59 -18.69 -23.93 12.57
CA SER A 59 -17.53 -24.35 11.80
C SER A 59 -16.85 -25.53 12.50
N SER A 60 -16.59 -26.60 11.75
CA SER A 60 -15.73 -27.71 12.20
C SER A 60 -14.24 -27.39 12.05
N LYS A 61 -13.90 -26.16 11.66
CA LYS A 61 -12.51 -25.73 11.52
C LYS A 61 -11.80 -25.84 12.87
N PRO A 62 -10.61 -26.46 12.93
CA PRO A 62 -9.87 -26.57 14.18
C PRO A 62 -9.60 -25.17 14.77
N LYS A 63 -9.80 -25.03 16.09
CA LYS A 63 -9.56 -23.77 16.82
C LYS A 63 -8.06 -23.45 16.92
N HIS A 64 -7.22 -24.48 16.87
CA HIS A 64 -5.76 -24.39 16.96
C HIS A 64 -5.12 -25.39 15.99
N HIS A 65 -3.93 -25.06 15.50
CA HIS A 65 -3.14 -25.94 14.66
C HIS A 65 -1.68 -25.88 15.16
N PRO A 66 -0.96 -27.00 15.33
CA PRO A 66 0.40 -26.99 15.90
C PRO A 66 1.40 -26.11 15.11
N LEU A 67 1.21 -25.99 13.79
CA LEU A 67 2.00 -25.09 12.94
C LEU A 67 1.47 -23.64 12.88
N SER A 68 0.59 -23.23 13.80
CA SER A 68 0.20 -21.83 13.91
C SER A 68 1.37 -21.01 14.42
N LEU A 69 1.57 -19.82 13.85
CA LEU A 69 2.58 -18.89 14.33
C LEU A 69 2.34 -18.56 15.81
N SER A 70 3.44 -18.40 16.55
CA SER A 70 3.39 -17.91 17.92
C SER A 70 2.76 -16.52 17.98
N ARG A 71 2.21 -16.19 19.14
CA ARG A 71 1.59 -14.88 19.38
C ARG A 71 2.58 -13.74 19.16
N GLU A 72 3.81 -13.91 19.63
CA GLU A 72 4.92 -12.95 19.45
C GLU A 72 5.19 -12.65 17.98
N LEU A 73 5.25 -13.68 17.12
CA LEU A 73 5.45 -13.50 15.68
C LEU A 73 4.28 -12.76 15.02
N VAL A 74 3.06 -13.03 15.45
CA VAL A 74 1.88 -12.33 14.96
C VAL A 74 1.91 -10.85 15.37
N GLU A 75 2.26 -10.57 16.62
CA GLU A 75 2.39 -9.20 17.13
C GLU A 75 3.52 -8.45 16.42
N ALA A 76 4.66 -9.08 16.17
CA ALA A 76 5.75 -8.51 15.38
C ALA A 76 5.32 -8.17 13.94
N ILE A 77 4.53 -9.03 13.29
CA ILE A 77 4.00 -8.74 11.94
C ILE A 77 3.05 -7.54 11.97
N ILE A 78 2.20 -7.44 13.01
CA ILE A 78 1.22 -6.36 13.14
C ILE A 78 1.92 -5.04 13.46
N SER A 79 2.88 -5.02 14.39
CA SER A 79 3.60 -3.81 14.76
C SER A 79 4.35 -3.21 13.59
N GLU A 80 5.06 -4.04 12.80
CA GLU A 80 5.73 -3.60 11.57
C GLU A 80 4.76 -3.03 10.53
N ARG A 81 3.57 -3.64 10.39
CA ARG A 81 2.55 -3.13 9.48
C ARG A 81 1.97 -1.80 9.95
N MET A 82 1.68 -1.65 11.25
CA MET A 82 1.06 -0.45 11.80
C MET A 82 2.00 0.75 11.79
N GLY A 83 3.31 0.55 11.99
CA GLY A 83 4.26 1.65 12.06
C GLY A 83 4.38 2.45 10.76
N ARG A 84 4.50 1.79 9.60
CA ARG A 84 4.73 2.47 8.29
C ARG A 84 3.67 2.16 7.24
N SER A 85 2.66 1.35 7.56
CA SER A 85 1.57 0.96 6.63
C SER A 85 2.03 0.38 5.28
N ARG A 86 3.20 -0.28 5.24
CA ARG A 86 3.81 -0.83 4.02
C ARG A 86 3.37 -2.24 3.65
N CYS A 87 3.45 -2.57 2.37
CA CYS A 87 2.98 -3.84 1.82
C CYS A 87 3.57 -5.06 2.53
N ALA A 88 2.89 -6.20 2.41
CA ALA A 88 3.27 -7.45 3.09
C ALA A 88 4.69 -7.91 2.70
N GLU A 89 5.10 -7.66 1.46
CA GLU A 89 6.44 -7.93 0.95
C GLU A 89 7.50 -7.12 1.71
N HIS A 90 7.20 -5.87 2.03
CA HIS A 90 8.11 -5.02 2.80
C HIS A 90 8.17 -5.47 4.27
N VAL A 91 7.02 -5.74 4.89
CA VAL A 91 6.96 -6.28 6.26
C VAL A 91 7.78 -7.56 6.36
N HIS A 92 7.64 -8.48 5.40
CA HIS A 92 8.42 -9.69 5.34
C HIS A 92 9.93 -9.43 5.22
N HIS A 93 10.33 -8.52 4.32
CA HIS A 93 11.75 -8.15 4.15
C HIS A 93 12.34 -7.55 5.43
N THR A 94 11.61 -6.64 6.08
CA THR A 94 12.05 -6.03 7.35
C THR A 94 12.19 -7.08 8.45
N LEU A 95 11.21 -7.98 8.59
CA LEU A 95 11.27 -9.08 9.56
C LEU A 95 12.46 -10.02 9.28
N LYS A 96 12.73 -10.33 8.01
CA LYS A 96 13.88 -11.12 7.60
C LYS A 96 15.20 -10.45 8.00
N ASN A 97 15.32 -9.13 7.80
CA ASN A 97 16.50 -8.37 8.24
C ASN A 97 16.67 -8.33 9.77
N LYS A 98 15.57 -8.42 10.52
CA LYS A 98 15.58 -8.56 11.99
C LYS A 98 15.87 -9.99 12.47
N GLY A 99 16.16 -10.93 11.57
CA GLY A 99 16.41 -12.34 11.89
C GLY A 99 15.15 -13.17 12.16
N VAL A 100 13.96 -12.64 11.88
CA VAL A 100 12.69 -13.34 12.11
C VAL A 100 12.37 -14.28 10.95
N LEU A 101 12.34 -15.59 11.22
CA LEU A 101 12.05 -16.62 10.23
C LEU A 101 10.54 -16.80 10.04
N VAL A 102 9.98 -16.08 9.07
CA VAL A 102 8.57 -16.23 8.67
C VAL A 102 8.42 -16.20 7.16
N SER A 103 7.58 -17.07 6.60
CA SER A 103 7.31 -17.05 5.16
C SER A 103 6.40 -15.90 4.76
N LEU A 104 6.60 -15.36 3.54
CA LEU A 104 5.75 -14.30 2.99
C LEU A 104 4.26 -14.67 2.98
N SER A 105 3.92 -15.92 2.66
CA SER A 105 2.54 -16.42 2.68
C SER A 105 1.93 -16.38 4.08
N SER A 106 2.72 -16.65 5.12
CA SER A 106 2.28 -16.52 6.51
C SER A 106 2.05 -15.07 6.90
N VAL A 107 2.95 -14.16 6.53
CA VAL A 107 2.76 -12.70 6.73
C VAL A 107 1.47 -12.22 6.05
N LYS A 108 1.26 -12.54 4.77
CA LYS A 108 0.04 -12.18 4.03
C LYS A 108 -1.23 -12.71 4.69
N ARG A 109 -1.22 -13.97 5.16
CA ARG A 109 -2.36 -14.59 5.87
C ARG A 109 -2.67 -13.89 7.19
N VAL A 110 -1.64 -13.56 7.98
CA VAL A 110 -1.80 -12.82 9.24
C VAL A 110 -2.41 -11.46 8.98
N LEU A 111 -1.81 -10.68 8.08
CA LEU A 111 -2.29 -9.32 7.77
C LEU A 111 -3.72 -9.32 7.19
N ASN A 112 -4.06 -10.29 6.35
CA ASN A 112 -5.42 -10.43 5.82
C ASN A 112 -6.44 -10.79 6.92
N ARG A 113 -6.07 -11.70 7.84
CA ARG A 113 -6.91 -12.07 8.99
C ARG A 113 -7.12 -10.91 9.96
N CYS A 114 -6.14 -10.04 10.11
CA CYS A 114 -6.22 -8.84 10.92
C CYS A 114 -6.82 -7.64 10.19
N HIS A 115 -7.34 -7.81 8.97
CA HIS A 115 -7.92 -6.74 8.14
C HIS A 115 -6.95 -5.59 7.82
N LEU A 116 -5.65 -5.85 7.88
CA LEU A 116 -4.60 -4.86 7.60
C LEU A 116 -4.20 -4.80 6.12
N ILE A 117 -4.84 -5.59 5.24
CA ILE A 117 -4.63 -5.55 3.79
C ILE A 117 -5.87 -4.96 3.12
N LYS A 118 -5.65 -3.92 2.29
CA LYS A 118 -6.69 -3.41 1.39
C LYS A 118 -6.92 -4.43 0.28
N LYS A 119 -8.13 -5.00 0.22
CA LYS A 119 -8.49 -5.95 -0.84
C LYS A 119 -8.63 -5.22 -2.18
N ARG A 120 -8.12 -5.82 -3.25
CA ARG A 120 -8.32 -5.31 -4.61
C ARG A 120 -9.80 -5.39 -4.95
N SER A 121 -10.37 -4.30 -5.46
CA SER A 121 -11.74 -4.31 -5.99
C SER A 121 -11.83 -5.31 -7.15
N PRO A 122 -12.83 -6.21 -7.17
CA PRO A 122 -13.10 -7.09 -8.32
C PRO A 122 -13.31 -6.32 -9.62
N TRP A 123 -13.80 -5.08 -9.52
CA TRP A 123 -14.14 -4.21 -10.64
C TRP A 123 -12.97 -3.35 -11.12
N LYS A 124 -11.76 -3.55 -10.58
CA LYS A 124 -10.60 -2.76 -10.98
C LYS A 124 -10.17 -3.14 -12.40
N ARG A 125 -10.41 -2.23 -13.34
CA ARG A 125 -10.00 -2.37 -14.75
C ARG A 125 -8.50 -2.68 -14.86
N PRO A 126 -8.09 -3.61 -15.72
CA PRO A 126 -6.70 -3.76 -16.11
C PRO A 126 -6.19 -2.45 -16.71
N HIS A 127 -4.91 -2.14 -16.48
CA HIS A 127 -4.22 -1.07 -17.19
C HIS A 127 -3.31 -1.72 -18.21
N ASP A 128 -3.29 -1.17 -19.43
CA ASP A 128 -2.36 -1.61 -20.44
C ASP A 128 -0.93 -1.31 -20.00
N TYR A 129 -0.07 -2.32 -20.15
CA TYR A 129 1.35 -2.16 -19.92
C TYR A 129 1.94 -1.42 -21.10
N THR A 130 2.51 -0.24 -20.88
CA THR A 130 3.42 0.36 -21.85
C THR A 130 4.83 0.31 -21.29
N GLU A 131 5.80 0.11 -22.18
CA GLU A 131 7.20 0.02 -21.79
C GLU A 131 7.67 1.32 -21.15
N ARG A 132 8.42 1.17 -20.06
CA ARG A 132 9.01 2.30 -19.35
C ARG A 132 10.36 2.64 -19.98
N PRO A 133 10.81 3.91 -19.89
CA PRO A 133 12.16 4.27 -20.28
C PRO A 133 13.18 3.40 -19.55
N VAL A 134 14.04 2.72 -20.30
CA VAL A 134 15.17 1.97 -19.72
C VAL A 134 16.28 2.97 -19.41
N VAL A 135 16.76 2.95 -18.17
CA VAL A 135 17.83 3.83 -17.69
C VAL A 135 18.99 2.99 -17.19
N THR A 136 20.20 3.40 -17.52
CA THR A 136 21.42 2.61 -17.31
C THR A 136 22.31 3.13 -16.19
N ALA A 137 22.18 4.40 -15.80
CA ALA A 137 23.00 5.04 -14.77
C ALA A 137 22.24 6.12 -13.99
N CYS A 138 22.76 6.49 -12.82
CA CYS A 138 22.27 7.64 -12.05
C CYS A 138 22.35 8.91 -12.91
N GLY A 139 21.28 9.71 -12.89
CA GLY A 139 21.25 10.98 -13.60
C GLY A 139 21.00 10.86 -15.11
N ALA A 140 20.93 9.64 -15.66
CA ALA A 140 20.63 9.42 -17.07
C ALA A 140 19.25 9.96 -17.46
N LEU A 141 18.27 9.84 -16.56
CA LEU A 141 16.93 10.41 -16.72
C LEU A 141 16.30 10.65 -15.36
N LEU A 142 16.06 11.92 -15.04
CA LEU A 142 15.30 12.33 -13.89
C LEU A 142 13.92 12.81 -14.33
N GLN A 143 12.91 12.65 -13.47
CA GLN A 143 11.59 13.22 -13.68
C GLN A 143 11.33 14.31 -12.66
N ALA A 144 10.81 15.45 -13.11
CA ALA A 144 10.37 16.52 -12.23
C ALA A 144 8.88 16.80 -12.42
N ASP A 145 8.22 17.18 -11.33
CA ASP A 145 6.80 17.51 -11.28
C ASP A 145 6.53 18.51 -10.14
N THR A 146 5.37 19.16 -10.18
CA THR A 146 4.92 20.11 -9.17
C THR A 146 3.64 19.61 -8.49
N VAL A 147 3.71 19.39 -7.17
CA VAL A 147 2.53 19.02 -6.36
C VAL A 147 1.90 20.26 -5.75
N HIS A 148 0.57 20.38 -5.88
CA HIS A 148 -0.19 21.54 -5.42
C HIS A 148 -0.94 21.21 -4.13
N PHE A 149 -0.77 22.04 -3.11
CA PHE A 149 -1.43 21.94 -1.82
C PHE A 149 -2.26 23.19 -1.54
N VAL A 150 -3.45 22.98 -0.98
CA VAL A 150 -4.28 24.03 -0.40
C VAL A 150 -4.23 23.86 1.11
N LEU A 151 -3.72 24.86 1.81
CA LEU A 151 -3.62 24.85 3.25
C LEU A 151 -4.99 25.18 3.90
N PRO A 152 -5.21 24.84 5.18
CA PRO A 152 -6.47 25.11 5.86
C PRO A 152 -6.88 26.60 5.90
N ASP A 153 -5.91 27.51 5.78
CA ASP A 153 -6.13 28.97 5.71
C ASP A 153 -6.49 29.46 4.29
N GLY A 154 -6.59 28.55 3.30
CA GLY A 154 -6.89 28.87 1.91
C GLY A 154 -5.67 29.29 1.08
N SER A 155 -4.49 29.41 1.70
CA SER A 155 -3.26 29.70 0.98
C SER A 155 -2.81 28.50 0.15
N ARG A 156 -2.05 28.76 -0.93
CA ARG A 156 -1.52 27.73 -1.81
C ARG A 156 -0.05 27.51 -1.52
N LEU A 157 0.32 26.23 -1.42
CA LEU A 157 1.69 25.78 -1.26
C LEU A 157 2.00 24.82 -2.40
N TYR A 158 3.20 24.91 -2.95
CA TYR A 158 3.64 24.04 -4.04
C TYR A 158 4.90 23.29 -3.61
N VAL A 159 5.05 22.06 -4.06
CA VAL A 159 6.25 21.27 -3.83
C VAL A 159 6.79 20.84 -5.18
N TYR A 160 7.95 21.38 -5.55
CA TYR A 160 8.70 20.81 -6.66
C TYR A 160 9.28 19.48 -6.22
N THR A 161 9.15 18.49 -7.08
CA THR A 161 9.58 17.11 -6.82
C THR A 161 10.46 16.64 -7.97
N LEU A 162 11.47 15.85 -7.64
CA LEU A 162 12.43 15.29 -8.58
C LEU A 162 12.74 13.86 -8.17
N ILE A 163 12.80 12.93 -9.12
CA ILE A 163 13.23 11.57 -8.88
C ILE A 163 14.12 11.06 -10.01
N ASP A 164 15.25 10.45 -9.65
CA ASP A 164 16.11 9.70 -10.56
C ASP A 164 15.50 8.32 -10.86
N LEU A 165 15.42 7.96 -12.14
CA LEU A 165 14.77 6.71 -12.54
C LEU A 165 15.62 5.47 -12.25
N PHE A 166 16.93 5.62 -12.09
CA PHE A 166 17.83 4.50 -11.85
C PHE A 166 17.89 4.17 -10.35
N SER A 167 18.42 5.09 -9.56
CA SER A 167 18.67 4.93 -8.12
C SER A 167 17.44 5.19 -7.24
N ARG A 168 16.40 5.84 -7.77
CA ARG A 168 15.28 6.40 -6.98
C ARG A 168 15.71 7.51 -6.03
N TRP A 169 16.90 8.09 -6.21
CA TRP A 169 17.28 9.28 -5.47
C TRP A 169 16.25 10.37 -5.74
N ALA A 170 15.76 11.00 -4.68
CA ALA A 170 14.71 11.99 -4.78
C ALA A 170 15.08 13.28 -4.09
N TYR A 171 14.56 14.37 -4.63
CA TYR A 171 14.73 15.72 -4.11
C TYR A 171 13.41 16.46 -4.21
N ALA A 172 13.12 17.33 -3.25
CA ALA A 172 11.91 18.13 -3.28
C ALA A 172 12.10 19.44 -2.49
N GLU A 173 11.42 20.49 -2.94
CA GLU A 173 11.45 21.81 -2.30
C GLU A 173 10.06 22.42 -2.21
N VAL A 174 9.77 23.00 -1.04
CA VAL A 174 8.53 23.73 -0.80
C VAL A 174 8.68 25.17 -1.28
N VAL A 175 7.76 25.62 -2.13
CA VAL A 175 7.68 26.99 -2.64
C VAL A 175 6.26 27.55 -2.52
N GLU A 176 6.16 28.86 -2.29
CA GLU A 176 4.86 29.55 -2.20
C GLU A 176 4.32 30.00 -3.55
N ARG A 177 5.20 30.07 -4.57
CA ARG A 177 4.85 30.46 -5.94
C ARG A 177 5.60 29.62 -6.95
N ILE A 178 4.93 29.27 -8.04
CA ILE A 178 5.51 28.56 -9.18
C ILE A 178 5.92 29.54 -10.27
N SER A 179 7.05 29.28 -10.93
CA SER A 179 7.51 30.02 -12.10
C SER A 179 8.65 29.27 -12.78
N ALA A 180 8.86 29.53 -14.08
CA ALA A 180 9.99 28.95 -14.83
C ALA A 180 11.35 29.28 -14.21
N GLN A 181 11.48 30.44 -13.55
CA GLN A 181 12.69 30.80 -12.84
C GLN A 181 12.94 29.94 -11.61
N ARG A 182 11.88 29.66 -10.85
CA ARG A 182 11.96 28.88 -9.62
C ARG A 182 12.18 27.40 -9.91
N SER A 183 11.55 26.86 -10.96
CA SER A 183 11.77 25.47 -11.38
C SER A 183 13.21 25.24 -11.84
N ALA A 184 13.84 26.18 -12.56
CA ALA A 184 15.25 26.00 -12.95
C ALA A 184 16.19 26.09 -11.73
N ARG A 185 15.92 27.02 -10.81
CA ARG A 185 16.67 27.13 -9.55
C ARG A 185 16.54 25.85 -8.70
N PHE A 186 15.36 25.24 -8.70
CA PHE A 186 15.12 23.95 -8.05
C PHE A 186 16.02 22.85 -8.65
N ILE A 187 16.11 22.74 -9.98
CA ILE A 187 17.02 21.78 -10.61
C ILE A 187 18.49 22.08 -10.29
N GLU A 188 18.88 23.35 -10.29
CA GLU A 188 20.24 23.76 -9.92
C GLU A 188 20.58 23.35 -8.48
N GLN A 189 19.65 23.56 -7.55
CA GLN A 189 19.84 23.20 -6.14
C GLN A 189 19.83 21.68 -5.93
N ALA A 190 19.00 20.95 -6.70
CA ALA A 190 19.00 19.50 -6.72
C ALA A 190 20.34 18.95 -7.24
N GLN A 191 20.86 19.51 -8.34
CA GLN A 191 22.15 19.12 -8.92
C GLN A 191 23.32 19.35 -7.94
N LYS A 192 23.29 20.44 -7.16
CA LYS A 192 24.27 20.70 -6.09
C LYS A 192 24.17 19.70 -4.93
N SER A 193 22.99 19.13 -4.70
CA SER A 193 22.74 18.18 -3.61
C SER A 193 23.03 16.73 -4.02
N ALA A 194 23.06 16.43 -5.32
CA ALA A 194 23.37 15.12 -5.86
C ALA A 194 24.90 14.92 -5.98
N SER A 195 25.38 13.69 -5.75
CA SER A 195 26.77 13.31 -6.01
C SER A 195 27.01 12.79 -7.43
N PHE A 196 26.09 13.08 -8.36
CA PHE A 196 26.13 12.67 -9.76
C PHE A 196 25.55 13.77 -10.65
N LEU A 197 25.94 13.78 -11.92
CA LEU A 197 25.51 14.76 -12.90
C LEU A 197 24.16 14.37 -13.53
N PHE A 198 23.32 15.37 -13.81
CA PHE A 198 22.07 15.19 -14.51
C PHE A 198 22.31 15.30 -16.01
N VAL A 199 21.96 14.25 -16.75
CA VAL A 199 22.07 14.21 -18.21
C VAL A 199 20.76 14.67 -18.85
N MET A 200 19.63 14.20 -18.32
CA MET A 200 18.32 14.52 -18.86
C MET A 200 17.29 14.68 -17.74
N VAL A 201 16.47 15.72 -17.85
CA VAL A 201 15.28 15.93 -17.03
C VAL A 201 14.05 15.78 -17.92
N GLN A 202 13.05 15.07 -17.41
CA GLN A 202 11.74 14.94 -18.03
C GLN A 202 10.68 15.63 -17.18
N THR A 203 9.87 16.48 -17.81
CA THR A 203 8.75 17.17 -17.16
C THR A 203 7.46 16.97 -17.95
N ASP A 204 6.34 17.41 -17.39
CA ASP A 204 5.12 17.61 -18.17
C ASP A 204 5.19 18.94 -18.96
N HIS A 205 4.05 19.35 -19.49
CA HIS A 205 3.90 20.61 -20.24
C HIS A 205 3.41 21.76 -19.34
N GLY A 206 3.68 21.69 -18.03
CA GLY A 206 3.37 22.76 -17.09
C GLY A 206 4.01 24.09 -17.49
N SER A 207 3.34 25.20 -17.16
CA SER A 207 3.81 26.54 -17.51
C SER A 207 5.11 26.92 -16.80
N GLU A 208 5.37 26.32 -15.64
CA GLU A 208 6.63 26.36 -14.91
C GLU A 208 7.78 25.64 -15.63
N PHE A 209 7.51 24.81 -16.63
CA PHE A 209 8.51 24.09 -17.41
C PHE A 209 8.60 24.60 -18.86
N SER A 210 8.27 25.87 -19.06
CA SER A 210 8.25 26.55 -20.35
C SER A 210 9.64 26.94 -20.88
N THR A 211 9.69 27.75 -21.94
CA THR A 211 10.90 28.09 -22.72
C THR A 211 12.09 28.56 -21.87
N TRP A 212 11.84 29.37 -20.83
CA TRP A 212 12.92 29.88 -19.98
C TRP A 212 13.59 28.76 -19.17
N PHE A 213 12.79 27.84 -18.64
CA PHE A 213 13.27 26.65 -17.94
C PHE A 213 14.11 25.76 -18.89
N THR A 214 13.61 25.55 -20.11
CA THR A 214 14.32 24.81 -21.16
C THR A 214 15.70 25.42 -21.43
N HIS A 215 15.76 26.73 -21.63
CA HIS A 215 17.01 27.43 -21.88
C HIS A 215 17.99 27.29 -20.71
N ALA A 216 17.51 27.46 -19.46
CA ALA A 216 18.34 27.35 -18.27
C ALA A 216 18.99 25.95 -18.13
N LEU A 217 18.23 24.88 -18.35
CA LEU A 217 18.74 23.51 -18.34
C LEU A 217 19.80 23.27 -19.43
N VAL A 218 19.50 23.68 -20.67
CA VAL A 218 20.42 23.50 -21.80
C VAL A 218 21.74 24.25 -21.56
N THR A 219 21.69 25.46 -20.97
CA THR A 219 22.91 26.19 -20.59
C THR A 219 23.74 25.50 -19.51
N GLN A 220 23.14 24.62 -18.71
CA GLN A 220 23.82 23.79 -17.71
C GLN A 220 24.28 22.43 -18.28
N GLY A 221 24.07 22.19 -19.59
CA GLY A 221 24.39 20.91 -20.24
C GLY A 221 23.38 19.80 -19.97
N ILE A 222 22.19 20.14 -19.44
CA ILE A 222 21.13 19.17 -19.12
C ILE A 222 20.10 19.18 -20.24
N ALA A 223 19.84 18.01 -20.84
CA ALA A 223 18.79 17.86 -21.85
C ALA A 223 17.40 17.90 -21.20
N LEU A 224 16.43 18.58 -21.84
CA LEU A 224 15.03 18.55 -21.43
C LEU A 224 14.21 17.66 -22.37
N ARG A 225 13.35 16.82 -21.78
CA ARG A 225 12.35 16.02 -22.48
C ARG A 225 10.97 16.31 -21.91
N HIS A 226 9.96 16.42 -22.77
CA HIS A 226 8.57 16.44 -22.31
C HIS A 226 7.96 15.03 -22.38
N SER A 227 7.10 14.73 -21.41
CA SER A 227 6.29 13.51 -21.42
C SER A 227 5.34 13.50 -22.62
N ARG A 228 5.16 12.32 -23.24
CA ARG A 228 4.32 12.21 -24.44
C ARG A 228 2.84 12.35 -24.07
N VAL A 229 2.09 13.04 -24.92
CA VAL A 229 0.64 13.20 -24.75
C VAL A 229 -0.03 11.82 -24.70
N ARG A 230 -0.86 11.58 -23.68
CA ARG A 230 -1.61 10.32 -23.42
C ARG A 230 -0.75 9.08 -23.11
N GLN A 231 0.49 9.24 -22.65
CA GLN A 231 1.34 8.14 -22.19
C GLN A 231 1.50 8.18 -20.66
N SER A 232 0.53 7.62 -19.93
CA SER A 232 0.51 7.66 -18.44
C SER A 232 1.73 7.02 -17.78
N ASN A 233 2.38 6.05 -18.43
CA ASN A 233 3.57 5.42 -17.86
C ASN A 233 4.84 6.27 -17.98
N ASP A 234 4.87 7.32 -18.83
CA ASP A 234 6.04 8.18 -18.96
C ASP A 234 6.35 8.85 -17.61
N ASN A 235 5.35 9.18 -16.78
CA ASN A 235 5.53 9.84 -15.48
C ASN A 235 5.25 8.93 -14.27
N ALA A 236 5.13 7.62 -14.48
CA ALA A 236 4.73 6.68 -13.41
C ALA A 236 5.68 6.68 -12.20
N HIS A 237 6.95 7.04 -12.39
CA HIS A 237 7.93 7.08 -11.29
C HIS A 237 7.74 8.32 -10.42
N ILE A 238 7.62 9.51 -11.01
CA ILE A 238 7.36 10.73 -10.26
C ILE A 238 5.97 10.73 -9.62
N GLU A 239 4.94 10.23 -10.31
CA GLU A 239 3.60 10.08 -9.72
C GLU A 239 3.61 9.13 -8.50
N ARG A 240 4.37 8.03 -8.60
CA ARG A 240 4.53 7.11 -7.47
C ARG A 240 5.29 7.76 -6.32
N PHE A 241 6.31 8.56 -6.62
CA PHE A 241 7.03 9.33 -5.61
C PHE A 241 6.10 10.35 -4.93
N ASN A 242 5.35 11.13 -5.69
CA ASN A 242 4.44 12.16 -5.17
C ASN A 242 3.38 11.55 -4.25
N ARG A 243 2.79 10.41 -4.62
CA ARG A 243 1.90 9.68 -3.69
C ARG A 243 2.63 9.18 -2.44
N THR A 244 3.87 8.72 -2.57
CA THR A 244 4.64 8.23 -1.41
C THR A 244 4.97 9.39 -0.47
N LEU A 245 5.39 10.54 -1.02
CA LEU A 245 5.64 11.76 -0.28
C LEU A 245 4.36 12.23 0.44
N GLN A 246 3.21 12.13 -0.23
CA GLN A 246 1.92 12.45 0.36
C GLN A 246 1.62 11.57 1.58
N GLU A 247 1.57 10.25 1.36
CA GLU A 247 1.13 9.26 2.35
C GLU A 247 2.11 9.15 3.54
N GLU A 248 3.43 9.27 3.28
CA GLU A 248 4.46 9.04 4.29
C GLU A 248 4.98 10.34 4.95
N CYS A 249 4.81 11.52 4.34
CA CYS A 249 5.29 12.79 4.90
C CYS A 249 4.15 13.79 5.10
N VAL A 250 3.48 14.19 4.02
CA VAL A 250 2.55 15.33 4.04
C VAL A 250 1.34 15.08 4.93
N ASP A 251 0.70 13.92 4.82
CA ASP A 251 -0.50 13.56 5.59
C ASP A 251 -0.24 13.50 7.10
N GLN A 252 1.03 13.45 7.53
CA GLN A 252 1.45 13.35 8.93
C GLN A 252 1.99 14.68 9.48
N THR A 253 2.05 15.72 8.65
CA THR A 253 2.70 17.00 8.98
C THR A 253 1.68 18.08 9.33
N VAL A 254 2.05 18.99 10.23
CA VAL A 254 1.27 20.20 10.51
C VAL A 254 1.23 21.07 9.25
N HIS A 255 0.03 21.44 8.80
CA HIS A 255 -0.19 22.14 7.54
C HIS A 255 0.20 23.64 7.57
N THR A 256 1.45 23.94 7.90
CA THR A 256 2.06 25.28 7.83
C THR A 256 3.31 25.25 6.96
N VAL A 257 3.63 26.36 6.29
CA VAL A 257 4.80 26.45 5.38
C VAL A 257 6.10 26.02 6.07
N VAL A 258 6.31 26.45 7.32
CA VAL A 258 7.50 26.11 8.12
C VAL A 258 7.51 24.62 8.48
N GLY A 259 6.37 24.08 8.93
CA GLY A 259 6.24 22.67 9.25
C GLY A 259 6.51 21.77 8.04
N PHE A 260 5.97 22.13 6.88
CA PHE A 260 6.22 21.45 5.62
C PHE A 260 7.70 21.45 5.23
N LYS A 261 8.38 22.60 5.31
CA LYS A 261 9.82 22.69 4.99
C LYS A 261 10.67 21.79 5.90
N HIS A 262 10.38 21.79 7.20
CA HIS A 262 11.11 20.97 8.17
C HIS A 262 10.88 19.47 7.92
N ALA A 263 9.61 19.06 7.88
CA ALA A 263 9.23 17.67 7.68
C ALA A 263 9.75 17.12 6.35
N LEU A 264 9.66 17.91 5.26
CA LEU A 264 10.16 17.50 3.95
C LEU A 264 11.67 17.25 3.98
N ARG A 265 12.45 18.10 4.65
CA ARG A 265 13.90 17.94 4.77
C ARG A 265 14.27 16.65 5.51
N GLU A 266 13.66 16.40 6.67
CA GLU A 266 13.90 15.18 7.45
C GLU A 266 13.45 13.94 6.68
N TYR A 267 12.29 14.02 6.04
CA TYR A 267 11.76 12.94 5.22
C TYR A 267 12.66 12.60 4.05
N LEU A 268 13.17 13.59 3.30
CA LEU A 268 14.06 13.36 2.16
C LEU A 268 15.38 12.73 2.58
N PHE A 269 15.93 13.13 3.74
CA PHE A 269 17.11 12.47 4.29
C PHE A 269 16.83 10.99 4.52
N TRP A 270 15.80 10.67 5.31
CA TRP A 270 15.37 9.30 5.58
C TRP A 270 15.04 8.51 4.30
N TYR A 271 14.36 9.13 3.34
CA TYR A 271 13.98 8.54 2.05
C TYR A 271 15.20 8.08 1.27
N ASN A 272 16.25 8.91 1.24
CA ASN A 272 17.45 8.63 0.46
C ASN A 272 18.43 7.68 1.20
N THR A 273 18.47 7.69 2.54
CA THR A 273 19.44 6.93 3.33
C THR A 273 18.94 5.59 3.86
N GLU A 274 17.69 5.51 4.33
CA GLU A 274 17.19 4.39 5.13
C GLU A 274 16.00 3.67 4.52
N ARG A 275 15.17 4.41 3.76
CA ARG A 275 13.98 3.84 3.14
C ARG A 275 14.40 2.80 2.10
N SER A 276 13.93 1.56 2.24
CA SER A 276 14.14 0.53 1.23
C SER A 276 13.04 0.51 0.16
N HIS A 277 13.44 0.25 -1.09
CA HIS A 277 12.59 0.39 -2.27
C HIS A 277 12.51 -0.92 -3.06
N MET A 278 11.30 -1.48 -3.21
CA MET A 278 11.11 -2.72 -3.97
C MET A 278 11.54 -2.62 -5.43
N GLY A 279 11.37 -1.45 -6.06
CA GLY A 279 11.74 -1.23 -7.46
C GLY A 279 13.25 -1.26 -7.74
N ILE A 280 14.07 -1.29 -6.69
CA ILE A 280 15.53 -1.41 -6.73
C ILE A 280 16.01 -2.50 -5.76
N ASN A 281 15.30 -3.63 -5.73
CA ASN A 281 15.67 -4.81 -4.93
C ASN A 281 15.87 -4.53 -3.42
N TYR A 282 15.01 -3.69 -2.84
CA TYR A 282 15.05 -3.30 -1.42
C TYR A 282 16.30 -2.54 -0.98
N GLN A 283 17.07 -2.02 -1.93
CA GLN A 283 18.16 -1.10 -1.64
C GLN A 283 17.62 0.30 -1.31
N THR A 284 18.47 1.13 -0.71
CA THR A 284 18.19 2.55 -0.45
C THR A 284 18.73 3.38 -1.61
N PRO A 285 18.15 4.55 -1.92
CA PRO A 285 18.62 5.33 -3.06
C PRO A 285 20.11 5.64 -3.04
N LEU A 286 20.64 6.10 -1.90
CA LEU A 286 22.06 6.42 -1.78
C LEU A 286 23.00 5.21 -1.86
N SER A 287 22.51 3.99 -1.64
CA SER A 287 23.35 2.79 -1.82
C SER A 287 23.64 2.46 -3.29
N LEU A 288 22.81 2.97 -4.22
CA LEU A 288 23.01 2.84 -5.66
C LEU A 288 23.75 4.00 -6.30
N VAL A 289 23.86 5.13 -5.58
CA VAL A 289 24.56 6.30 -6.06
C VAL A 289 26.07 6.09 -5.90
N PRO A 290 26.88 6.28 -6.96
CA PRO A 290 28.33 6.19 -6.85
C PRO A 290 28.87 7.14 -5.79
N ARG A 291 29.75 6.64 -4.92
CA ARG A 291 30.55 7.46 -4.02
C ARG A 291 31.84 7.80 -4.77
N TYR A 292 32.02 9.08 -5.08
CA TYR A 292 33.30 9.62 -5.57
C TYR A 292 34.13 10.11 -4.39
#